data_AF-A0A0N4UU57-F1
#
_entry.id   AF-A0A0N4UU57-F1
#
_cell.length_a   1.000
_cell.length_b   1.000
_cell.length_c   1.000
_cell.angle_alpha   90.00
_cell.angle_beta   90.00
_cell.angle_gamma   90.00
#
_symmetry.space_group_name_H-M   'P 1'
#
loop_
_entity.id
_entity.type
_entity.pdbx_description
1 polymer ?
#
loop_
_entity_poly.entity_id
_entity_poly.type
_entity_poly.pdbx_seq_one_letter_code
_entity_poly.pdbx_strand_id
1 'polypeptide(L)' 'MYLQLKWRDERLQHNNSKRILIKRREHFNRIWHPDLYFANARTAEFHDVTSPNFLVWIYPNGTDIVDSDLYAKFD' A
#
# COMPACT_ATOMS: atom_id res chain seq x y z
N MET A 1 -5.28 10.37 -8.60
CA MET A 1 -4.02 10.77 -7.94
C MET A 1 -3.21 9.52 -7.73
N TYR A 2 -1.90 9.56 -7.96
CA TYR A 2 -1.00 8.46 -7.63
C TYR A 2 -0.45 8.70 -6.22
N LEU A 3 -0.60 7.71 -5.34
CA LEU A 3 -0.12 7.77 -3.97
C LEU A 3 0.92 6.67 -3.76
N GLN A 4 2.13 7.09 -3.39
CA GLN A 4 3.18 6.19 -2.92
C GLN A 4 3.39 6.39 -1.42
N LEU A 5 3.27 5.31 -0.65
CA LEU A 5 3.58 5.27 0.77
C LEU A 5 4.81 4.40 0.99
N LYS A 6 5.69 4.85 1.90
CA LYS A 6 6.87 4.11 2.30
C LYS A 6 6.96 4.10 3.82
N TRP A 7 7.07 2.90 4.40
CA TRP A 7 7.32 2.73 5.82
C TRP A 7 8.31 1.58 6.04
N ARG A 8 8.75 1.42 7.28
CA ARG A 8 9.63 0.30 7.68
C ARG A 8 8.93 -0.52 8.75
N ASP A 9 8.73 -1.79 8.48
CA ASP A 9 8.23 -2.79 9.41
C ASP A 9 9.31 -3.86 9.63
N GLU A 10 9.93 -3.84 10.81
CA GLU A 10 11.00 -4.79 11.15
C GLU A 10 10.51 -6.24 11.19
N ARG A 11 9.21 -6.47 11.37
CA ARG A 11 8.60 -7.81 11.42
C ARG A 11 8.55 -8.47 10.04
N LEU A 12 8.67 -7.69 8.96
CA LEU A 12 8.65 -8.15 7.58
C LEU A 12 10.05 -8.35 6.99
N GLN A 13 11.10 -8.23 7.81
CA GLN A 13 12.47 -8.59 7.40
C GLN A 13 12.53 -10.06 6.95
N HIS A 14 13.26 -10.30 5.86
CA HIS A 14 13.35 -11.64 5.29
C HIS A 14 14.73 -11.89 4.67
N ASN A 15 15.18 -13.14 4.70
CA ASN A 15 16.50 -13.53 4.18
C ASN A 15 16.53 -13.79 2.65
N ASN A 16 15.48 -13.41 1.91
CA ASN A 16 15.49 -13.49 0.45
C ASN A 16 16.41 -12.41 -0.13
N SER A 17 17.15 -12.76 -1.18
CA SER A 17 18.02 -11.83 -1.91
C SER A 17 17.26 -10.81 -2.77
N LYS A 18 15.97 -11.04 -3.03
CA LYS A 18 15.10 -10.17 -3.81
C LYS A 18 13.92 -9.70 -2.97
N ARG A 19 13.39 -8.53 -3.34
CA ARG A 19 12.13 -7.99 -2.79
C ARG A 19 10.94 -8.90 -3.14
N ILE A 20 9.99 -8.98 -2.22
CA ILE A 20 8.75 -9.73 -2.38
C ILE A 20 7.66 -8.79 -2.91
N LEU A 21 6.89 -9.27 -3.89
CA LEU A 21 5.76 -8.54 -4.45
C LEU A 21 4.44 -9.09 -3.93
N ILE A 22 3.62 -8.23 -3.33
CA ILE A 22 2.27 -8.57 -2.89
C ILE A 22 1.26 -7.82 -3.77
N LYS A 23 0.40 -8.60 -4.42
CA LYS A 23 -0.68 -8.12 -5.31
C LYS A 23 -2.08 -8.51 -4.85
N ARG A 24 -2.19 -9.47 -3.92
CA ARG A 24 -3.49 -10.02 -3.50
C ARG A 24 -3.95 -9.29 -2.24
N ARG A 25 -5.22 -8.85 -2.24
CA ARG A 25 -5.87 -8.15 -1.11
C ARG A 25 -5.78 -8.93 0.20
N GLU A 26 -5.94 -10.24 0.14
CA GLU A 26 -5.87 -11.13 1.31
C GLU A 26 -4.54 -11.03 2.04
N HIS A 27 -3.43 -10.89 1.31
CA HIS A 27 -2.09 -10.79 1.90
C HIS A 27 -1.83 -9.36 2.39
N PHE A 28 -2.29 -8.36 1.64
CA PHE A 28 -2.18 -6.97 2.04
C PHE A 28 -2.92 -6.67 3.34
N ASN A 29 -4.15 -7.18 3.49
CA ASN A 29 -4.96 -7.00 4.70
C ASN A 29 -4.36 -7.67 5.96
N ARG A 30 -3.36 -8.54 5.80
CA ARG A 30 -2.64 -9.19 6.91
C ARG A 30 -1.39 -8.41 7.34
N ILE A 31 -1.00 -7.40 6.57
CA ILE A 31 0.16 -6.57 6.84
C ILE A 31 -0.33 -5.27 7.45
N TRP A 32 0.36 -4.84 8.50
CA TRP A 32 0.11 -3.52 9.06
C TRP A 32 0.54 -2.45 8.06
N HIS A 33 -0.34 -1.46 7.82
CA HIS A 33 -0.04 -0.29 7.03
C HIS A 33 -0.57 0.95 7.78
N PRO A 34 0.01 2.14 7.55
CA PRO A 34 -0.53 3.36 8.15
C PRO A 34 -1.95 3.64 7.64
N ASP A 35 -2.80 4.11 8.54
CA ASP A 35 -4.14 4.59 8.19
C ASP A 35 -4.03 5.98 7.57
N LEU A 36 -4.08 6.05 6.23
CA LEU A 36 -4.07 7.32 5.51
C LEU A 36 -5.49 7.85 5.32
N TYR A 37 -5.71 9.10 5.71
CA TYR A 37 -6.94 9.84 5.42
C TYR A 37 -6.61 11.23 4.86
N PHE A 38 -7.54 11.79 4.08
CA PHE A 38 -7.44 13.14 3.54
C PHE A 38 -8.43 14.03 4.27
N ALA A 39 -7.94 14.88 5.18
CA ALA A 39 -8.78 15.69 6.08
C ALA A 39 -9.81 16.57 5.35
N ASN A 40 -9.48 17.04 4.14
CA ASN A 40 -10.33 17.91 3.33
C ASN A 40 -11.04 17.18 2.18
N ALA A 41 -10.92 15.85 2.09
CA ALA A 41 -11.63 15.11 1.06
C ALA A 41 -13.07 14.83 1.54
N ARG A 42 -14.06 15.25 0.74
CA ARG A 42 -15.46 14.90 0.99
C ARG A 42 -15.73 13.42 0.70
N THR A 43 -14.98 12.85 -0.23
CA THR A 43 -15.01 11.44 -0.59
C THR A 43 -13.62 11.02 -1.08
N ALA A 44 -13.09 9.94 -0.52
CA ALA A 44 -11.86 9.31 -0.97
C ALA A 44 -12.13 7.81 -1.15
N GLU A 45 -11.91 7.30 -2.36
CA GLU A 45 -12.15 5.91 -2.70
C GLU A 45 -10.94 5.35 -3.46
N PHE A 46 -10.58 4.11 -3.15
CA PHE A 46 -9.65 3.35 -3.97
C PHE A 46 -10.36 2.90 -5.25
N HIS A 47 -9.66 2.97 -6.38
CA HIS A 47 -10.20 2.43 -7.63
C HIS A 47 -10.29 0.89 -7.52
N ASP A 48 -11.51 0.35 -7.45
CA ASP A 48 -11.79 -1.09 -7.23
C ASP A 48 -12.63 -1.69 -8.38
N VAL A 49 -12.32 -1.34 -9.64
CA VAL A 49 -13.21 -1.66 -10.78
C VAL A 49 -13.09 -3.11 -11.27
N THR A 50 -12.02 -3.84 -10.94
CA THR A 50 -11.91 -5.31 -11.21
C THR A 50 -10.87 -6.04 -10.34
N SER A 51 -9.89 -5.32 -9.79
CA SER A 51 -8.97 -5.76 -8.75
C SER A 51 -8.50 -4.52 -8.00
N PRO A 52 -8.21 -4.61 -6.69
CA PRO A 52 -7.70 -3.46 -5.96
C PRO A 52 -6.33 -3.08 -6.54
N ASN A 53 -6.23 -1.87 -7.09
CA ASN A 53 -5.02 -1.36 -7.73
C ASN A 53 -4.00 -0.90 -6.69
N PHE A 54 -3.42 -1.85 -5.96
CA PHE A 54 -2.25 -1.62 -5.13
C PHE A 54 -1.13 -2.61 -5.47
N LEU A 55 0.11 -2.13 -5.38
CA LEU A 55 1.32 -2.92 -5.49
C LEU A 55 2.14 -2.70 -4.24
N VAL A 56 2.46 -3.77 -3.51
CA VAL A 56 3.32 -3.68 -2.33
C VAL A 56 4.63 -4.41 -2.56
N TRP A 57 5.73 -3.72 -2.34
CA TRP A 57 7.08 -4.27 -2.35
C TRP A 57 7.63 -4.33 -0.94
N ILE A 58 7.99 -5.53 -0.49
CA ILE A 58 8.69 -5.76 0.77
C ILE A 58 10.17 -6.00 0.45
N TYR A 59 11.04 -5.17 1.01
CA TYR A 59 12.48 -5.29 0.87
C TYR A 59 13.08 -6.15 2.00
N PRO A 60 14.25 -6.81 1.78
CA PRO A 60 14.87 -7.68 2.78
C PRO A 60 15.12 -7.02 4.14
N ASN A 61 15.34 -5.70 4.15
CA ASN A 61 15.57 -4.91 5.36
C ASN A 61 14.27 -4.50 6.10
N GLY A 62 13.11 -5.03 5.69
CA GLY A 62 11.80 -4.71 6.26
C GLY A 62 11.24 -3.36 5.80
N THR A 63 11.73 -2.80 4.70
CA THR A 63 11.12 -1.60 4.11
C THR A 63 9.97 -2.02 3.21
N ASP A 64 8.81 -1.42 3.42
CA ASP A 64 7.62 -1.63 2.61
C ASP A 64 7.34 -0.39 1.76
N ILE A 65 7.02 -0.62 0.49
CA ILE A 65 6.59 0.43 -0.43
C ILE A 65 5.24 0.02 -1.01
N VAL A 66 4.24 0.89 -0.88
CA VAL A 66 2.92 0.73 -1.50
C VAL A 66 2.73 1.79 -2.56
N ASP A 67 2.46 1.33 -3.77
CA ASP A 67 1.99 2.14 -4.89
C ASP A 67 0.50 1.89 -5.08
N SER A 68 -0.32 2.94 -5.07
CA SER A 68 -1.77 2.83 -5.24
C SER A 68 -2.37 3.99 -6.02
N ASP A 69 -3.44 3.68 -6.77
CA ASP A 69 -4.22 4.65 -7.53
C ASP A 69 -5.43 5.08 -6.67
N LEU A 70 -5.37 6.32 -6.17
CA LEU A 70 -6.41 6.86 -5.31
C LEU A 70 -7.22 7.95 -6.01
N TYR A 71 -8.53 7.90 -5.83
CA TYR A 71 -9.44 8.97 -6.17
C TYR A 71 -9.85 9.72 -4.90
N ALA A 72 -9.61 11.03 -4.87
CA ALA A 72 -10.08 11.91 -3.80
C ALA A 72 -10.76 13.12 -4.43
N LYS A 73 -12.01 13.40 -4.00
CA LYS A 73 -12.74 14.62 -4.33
C LYS A 73 -12.50 15.65 -3.24
N PHE A 74 -11.95 16.79 -3.65
CA PHE A 74 -11.76 17.99 -2.83
C PHE A 74 -12.75 19.06 -3.33
N ASP A 75 -13.26 19.89 -2.42
CA ASP A 75 -14.11 21.05 -2.76
C ASP A 75 -13.26 22.24 -3.27
#